data_AF-A0A2K8WZA9-F1
#
_entry.id   AF-A0A2K8WZA9-F1
#
_cell.length_a   1.000
_cell.length_b   1.000
_cell.length_c   1.000
_cell.angle_alpha   90.00
_cell.angle_beta   90.00
_cell.angle_gamma   90.00
#
_symmetry.space_group_name_H-M   'P 1'
#
loop_
_entity.id
_entity.type
_entity.pdbx_description
1 polymer ?
#
loop_
_entity_poly.entity_id
_entity_poly.type
_entity_poly.pdbx_seq_one_letter_code
_entity_poly.pdbx_strand_id
1 'polypeptide(L)'
;MTVALNEAKLAKGVEESQEPLASMVTKYHNNSNLYDNKSTTKTIEDSYTSSWCSSFVSWCLDETEYKGLKQTGSRFYIAHDDEWNKKSKNMFVKVYKPLYGALMVFSDCTKEGVLSSSGHIAFVYGTVKGSNKIAALGGNQSNQLKVTPFDCSGKVFVSWTRKNKAGKVIKIHYKKFRGFYMPKDFKGGVLLGEQNSYKNFKEANLEATTVAIKTNKNGESS
;
A
#
# COMPACT_ATOMS: atom_id res chain seq x y z
N MET A 1 -7.09 -9.81 5.57
CA MET A 1 -7.98 -8.80 4.94
C MET A 1 -8.99 -8.22 5.92
N THR A 2 -9.68 -9.03 6.75
CA THR A 2 -10.65 -8.53 7.75
C THR A 2 -10.11 -7.38 8.61
N VAL A 3 -8.89 -7.52 9.15
CA VAL A 3 -8.23 -6.45 9.93
C VAL A 3 -8.08 -5.17 9.10
N ALA A 4 -7.52 -5.27 7.89
CA ALA A 4 -7.31 -4.12 7.01
C ALA A 4 -8.62 -3.39 6.67
N LEU A 5 -9.72 -4.12 6.46
CA LEU A 5 -11.04 -3.53 6.23
C LEU A 5 -11.57 -2.83 7.48
N ASN A 6 -11.41 -3.42 8.66
CA ASN A 6 -11.84 -2.79 9.91
C ASN A 6 -11.08 -1.47 10.14
N GLU A 7 -9.75 -1.47 9.96
CA GLU A 7 -8.94 -0.25 10.05
C GLU A 7 -9.37 0.78 8.99
N ALA A 8 -9.69 0.37 7.76
CA ALA A 8 -10.13 1.28 6.71
C ALA A 8 -11.47 1.95 7.02
N LYS A 9 -12.40 1.23 7.65
CA LYS A 9 -13.67 1.79 8.15
C LYS A 9 -13.43 2.75 9.31
N LEU A 10 -12.57 2.38 10.25
CA LEU A 10 -12.19 3.22 11.38
C LEU A 10 -11.53 4.53 10.92
N ALA A 11 -10.72 4.49 9.87
CA ALA A 11 -10.05 5.66 9.30
C ALA A 11 -11.00 6.67 8.64
N LYS A 12 -12.26 6.32 8.36
CA LYS A 12 -13.30 7.23 7.81
C LYS A 12 -12.90 7.95 6.52
N GLY A 13 -11.90 7.45 5.80
CA GLY A 13 -11.42 8.05 4.56
C GLY A 13 -10.82 9.45 4.68
N VAL A 14 -10.44 9.90 5.89
CA VAL A 14 -9.79 11.21 6.07
C VAL A 14 -8.32 11.15 5.65
N GLU A 15 -7.71 12.32 5.44
CA GLU A 15 -6.27 12.43 5.21
C GLU A 15 -5.47 12.19 6.50
N GLU A 16 -4.22 11.77 6.38
CA GLU A 16 -3.32 11.43 7.48
C GLU A 16 -3.16 12.53 8.53
N SER A 17 -3.31 13.80 8.13
CA SER A 17 -3.26 14.95 9.03
C SER A 17 -4.53 15.13 9.88
N GLN A 18 -5.53 14.26 9.72
CA GLN A 18 -6.83 14.35 10.37
C GLN A 18 -7.13 13.10 11.20
N GLU A 19 -7.85 13.30 12.30
CA GLU A 19 -8.35 12.19 13.11
C GLU A 19 -9.55 11.49 12.43
N PRO A 20 -9.67 10.16 12.57
CA PRO A 20 -8.87 9.29 13.44
C PRO A 20 -7.57 8.77 12.80
N LEU A 21 -7.31 9.06 11.52
CA LEU A 21 -6.20 8.45 10.79
C LEU A 21 -4.83 8.86 11.34
N ALA A 22 -4.66 10.12 11.77
CA ALA A 22 -3.43 10.59 12.39
C ALA A 22 -2.98 9.70 13.56
N SER A 23 -3.85 9.47 14.54
CA SER A 23 -3.57 8.58 15.68
C SER A 23 -3.35 7.13 15.27
N MET A 24 -4.05 6.65 14.24
CA MET A 24 -3.87 5.30 13.70
C MET A 24 -2.51 5.11 13.02
N VAL A 25 -2.01 6.11 12.29
CA VAL A 25 -0.68 6.06 11.66
C VAL A 25 0.42 5.97 12.72
N THR A 26 0.32 6.77 13.79
CA THR A 26 1.21 6.67 14.95
C THR A 26 1.18 5.27 15.57
N LYS A 27 -0.01 4.67 15.74
CA LYS A 27 -0.19 3.29 16.21
C LYS A 27 0.57 2.28 15.31
N TYR A 28 0.46 2.41 14.00
CA TYR A 28 1.13 1.50 13.05
C TYR A 28 2.66 1.61 13.09
N HIS A 29 3.18 2.84 13.18
CA HIS A 29 4.62 3.08 13.31
C HIS A 29 5.17 2.52 14.61
N ASN A 30 4.50 2.77 15.74
CA ASN A 30 4.87 2.23 17.04
C ASN A 30 4.93 0.70 17.04
N ASN A 31 3.95 0.01 16.42
CA ASN A 31 4.00 -1.45 16.30
C ASN A 31 5.19 -1.95 15.47
N SER A 32 5.66 -1.14 14.52
CA SER A 32 6.84 -1.44 13.70
C SER A 32 8.16 -1.05 14.37
N ASN A 33 8.13 -0.62 15.64
CA ASN A 33 9.28 -0.05 16.37
C ASN A 33 9.93 1.14 15.64
N LEU A 34 9.13 1.83 14.82
CA LEU A 34 9.50 3.09 14.20
C LEU A 34 9.05 4.18 15.16
N TYR A 35 9.82 4.33 16.24
CA TYR A 35 9.60 5.43 17.17
C TYR A 35 10.14 6.71 16.55
N ASP A 36 9.37 7.80 16.62
CA ASP A 36 9.95 9.14 16.44
C ASP A 36 11.15 9.24 17.39
N ASN A 37 12.33 9.40 16.82
CA ASN A 37 13.56 9.43 17.59
C ASN A 37 13.62 10.76 18.37
N LYS A 38 13.21 10.73 19.64
CA LYS A 38 13.30 11.88 20.57
C LYS A 38 14.73 12.40 20.79
N SER A 39 15.77 11.70 20.32
CA SER A 39 17.19 12.11 20.44
C SER A 39 17.70 12.96 19.26
N THR A 40 16.91 13.22 18.22
CA THR A 40 17.30 14.22 17.21
C THR A 40 16.88 15.60 17.69
N THR A 41 17.78 16.31 18.39
CA THR A 41 17.65 17.73 18.78
C THR A 41 17.74 18.69 17.58
N LYS A 42 17.12 18.33 16.46
CA LYS A 42 16.81 19.27 15.39
C LYS A 42 15.33 19.60 15.52
N THR A 43 15.04 20.82 15.96
CA THR A 43 13.80 21.52 15.66
C THR A 43 13.69 21.67 14.15
N ILE A 44 13.23 20.61 13.48
CA ILE A 44 12.76 20.63 12.10
C ILE A 44 11.50 19.80 12.16
N GLU A 45 10.37 20.41 11.86
CA GLU A 45 9.11 19.78 11.47
C GLU A 45 9.20 18.26 11.44
N ASP A 46 8.73 17.59 12.49
CA ASP A 46 8.43 16.17 12.44
C ASP A 46 7.19 16.03 11.54
N SER A 47 7.45 16.29 10.26
CA SER A 47 6.47 16.27 9.22
C SER A 47 6.15 14.81 9.01
N TYR A 48 4.90 14.43 9.27
CA TYR A 48 4.03 13.49 8.54
C TYR A 48 4.56 12.96 7.17
N THR A 49 5.80 12.47 7.09
CA THR A 49 6.55 12.20 5.84
C THR A 49 7.25 10.84 5.84
N SER A 50 7.13 10.07 6.92
CA SER A 50 7.51 8.66 6.89
C SER A 50 6.44 7.85 6.16
N SER A 51 6.81 7.20 5.06
CA SER A 51 5.89 6.32 4.33
C SER A 51 5.36 5.22 5.26
N TRP A 52 4.05 5.22 5.54
CA TRP A 52 3.43 4.30 6.51
C TRP A 52 2.71 3.10 5.89
N CYS A 53 2.78 2.93 4.56
CA CYS A 53 2.16 1.79 3.88
C CYS A 53 2.65 0.43 4.44
N SER A 54 3.96 0.29 4.68
CA SER A 54 4.56 -0.92 5.25
C SER A 54 4.25 -1.10 6.74
N SER A 55 4.16 0.01 7.49
CA SER A 55 3.74 -0.01 8.90
C SER A 55 2.31 -0.52 9.04
N PHE A 56 1.39 -0.04 8.20
CA PHE A 56 0.00 -0.49 8.15
C PHE A 56 -0.12 -1.98 7.82
N VAL A 57 0.63 -2.47 6.84
CA VAL A 57 0.65 -3.91 6.50
C VAL A 57 1.20 -4.73 7.67
N SER A 58 2.27 -4.26 8.31
CA SER A 58 2.86 -4.94 9.47
C SER A 58 1.85 -5.03 10.63
N TRP A 59 1.16 -3.93 10.95
CA TRP A 59 0.05 -3.91 11.91
C TRP A 59 -1.02 -4.93 11.56
N CYS A 60 -1.54 -4.90 10.32
CA CYS A 60 -2.61 -5.81 9.91
C CYS A 60 -2.23 -7.29 10.00
N LEU A 61 -0.95 -7.63 9.79
CA LEU A 61 -0.46 -9.00 9.94
C LEU A 61 -0.29 -9.36 11.42
N ASP A 62 0.21 -8.45 12.25
CA ASP A 62 0.44 -8.73 13.68
C ASP A 62 -0.85 -8.90 14.49
N GLU A 63 -1.96 -8.31 14.02
CA GLU A 63 -3.33 -8.51 14.55
C GLU A 63 -3.94 -9.87 14.15
N THR A 64 -3.16 -10.75 13.52
CA THR A 64 -3.56 -12.11 13.15
C THR A 64 -2.54 -13.12 13.70
N GLU A 65 -2.68 -14.40 13.34
CA GLU A 65 -1.66 -15.41 13.63
C GLU A 65 -0.34 -15.19 12.88
N TYR A 66 -0.33 -14.38 11.82
CA TYR A 66 0.86 -14.07 11.04
C TYR A 66 1.72 -12.99 11.71
N LYS A 67 2.89 -12.71 11.13
CA LYS A 67 3.80 -11.69 11.63
C LYS A 67 4.22 -10.73 10.53
N GLY A 68 4.10 -9.44 10.81
CA GLY A 68 4.65 -8.38 9.99
C GLY A 68 6.16 -8.37 10.03
N LEU A 69 6.80 -7.79 9.01
CA LEU A 69 8.26 -7.64 9.00
C LEU A 69 8.76 -6.54 9.93
N LYS A 70 7.88 -5.59 10.31
CA LYS A 70 8.21 -4.41 11.11
C LYS A 70 9.36 -3.61 10.49
N GLN A 71 9.21 -3.31 9.20
CA GLN A 71 10.19 -2.57 8.39
C GLN A 71 9.52 -1.38 7.72
N THR A 72 10.26 -0.29 7.52
CA THR A 72 9.78 0.91 6.80
C THR A 72 9.56 0.67 5.31
N GLY A 73 10.43 -0.15 4.69
CA GLY A 73 10.42 -0.36 3.24
C GLY A 73 9.47 -1.46 2.79
N SER A 74 8.56 -1.15 1.87
CA SER A 74 7.67 -2.12 1.21
C SER A 74 8.43 -3.29 0.55
N ARG A 75 9.58 -3.02 -0.06
CA ARG A 75 10.45 -4.03 -0.70
C ARG A 75 10.87 -5.17 0.22
N PHE A 76 10.90 -4.97 1.54
CA PHE A 76 11.30 -6.02 2.47
C PHE A 76 10.33 -7.22 2.42
N TYR A 77 9.10 -7.03 1.90
CA TYR A 77 8.10 -8.09 1.69
C TYR A 77 8.30 -8.89 0.39
N ILE A 78 9.29 -8.56 -0.44
CA ILE A 78 9.63 -9.36 -1.62
C ILE A 78 10.30 -10.66 -1.14
N ALA A 79 9.59 -11.78 -1.28
CA ALA A 79 10.11 -13.09 -0.93
C ALA A 79 11.26 -13.49 -1.88
N HIS A 80 12.32 -14.08 -1.32
CA HIS A 80 13.50 -14.57 -2.04
C HIS A 80 14.32 -13.47 -2.75
N ASP A 81 14.26 -12.22 -2.28
CA ASP A 81 15.10 -11.14 -2.77
C ASP A 81 16.36 -11.00 -1.90
N ASP A 82 17.45 -11.60 -2.36
CA ASP A 82 18.73 -11.63 -1.63
C ASP A 82 19.41 -10.24 -1.56
N GLU A 83 19.02 -9.29 -2.43
CA GLU A 83 19.51 -7.90 -2.40
C GLU A 83 18.92 -7.13 -1.21
N TRP A 84 17.63 -7.33 -0.93
CA TRP A 84 16.90 -6.49 0.03
C TRP A 84 16.58 -7.19 1.34
N ASN A 85 16.29 -8.49 1.36
CA ASN A 85 15.91 -9.15 2.61
C ASN A 85 15.99 -10.69 2.59
N LYS A 86 16.90 -11.25 3.38
CA LYS A 86 16.91 -12.70 3.65
C LYS A 86 15.79 -13.15 4.60
N LYS A 87 15.26 -12.27 5.45
CA LYS A 87 14.23 -12.62 6.45
C LYS A 87 12.87 -12.92 5.81
N SER A 88 12.53 -12.25 4.71
CA SER A 88 11.26 -12.45 4.00
C SER A 88 11.12 -13.85 3.41
N LYS A 89 12.23 -14.47 3.00
CA LYS A 89 12.33 -15.82 2.41
C LYS A 89 11.63 -16.90 3.24
N ASN A 90 11.63 -16.75 4.56
CA ASN A 90 11.03 -17.74 5.46
C ASN A 90 9.65 -17.35 5.97
N MET A 91 9.21 -16.10 5.77
CA MET A 91 7.93 -15.57 6.27
C MET A 91 6.87 -15.44 5.18
N PHE A 92 7.28 -15.18 3.95
CA PHE A 92 6.37 -14.95 2.83
C PHE A 92 6.75 -15.82 1.63
N VAL A 93 5.74 -16.14 0.83
CA VAL A 93 5.89 -16.83 -0.45
C VAL A 93 5.30 -15.98 -1.56
N LYS A 94 5.91 -16.05 -2.74
CA LYS A 94 5.36 -15.41 -3.94
C LYS A 94 4.16 -16.20 -4.44
N VAL A 95 3.08 -15.51 -4.79
CA VAL A 95 1.93 -16.09 -5.49
C VAL A 95 1.80 -15.47 -6.88
N TYR A 96 1.36 -16.26 -7.87
CA TYR A 96 1.36 -15.84 -9.28
C TYR A 96 0.03 -15.28 -9.76
N LYS A 97 -1.00 -15.33 -8.91
CA LYS A 97 -2.33 -14.80 -9.20
C LYS A 97 -2.71 -13.77 -8.12
N PRO A 98 -3.50 -12.74 -8.44
CA PRO A 98 -4.03 -11.83 -7.44
C PRO A 98 -5.05 -12.58 -6.58
N LEU A 99 -4.66 -12.96 -5.38
CA LEU A 99 -5.55 -13.57 -4.40
C LEU A 99 -6.10 -12.47 -3.50
N TYR A 100 -7.37 -12.54 -3.14
CA TYR A 100 -7.97 -11.61 -2.18
C TYR A 100 -7.18 -11.64 -0.86
N GLY A 101 -6.72 -10.48 -0.39
CA GLY A 101 -5.87 -10.39 0.79
C GLY A 101 -4.38 -10.57 0.56
N ALA A 102 -3.92 -10.89 -0.65
CA ALA A 102 -2.50 -10.95 -0.95
C ALA A 102 -1.83 -9.58 -0.88
N LEU A 103 -0.56 -9.57 -0.47
CA LEU A 103 0.27 -8.39 -0.52
C LEU A 103 0.69 -8.16 -1.96
N MET A 104 0.49 -6.96 -2.49
CA MET A 104 1.08 -6.51 -3.74
C MET A 104 2.20 -5.53 -3.45
N VAL A 105 3.39 -5.79 -3.98
CA VAL A 105 4.58 -4.98 -3.70
C VAL A 105 5.05 -4.29 -4.98
N PHE A 106 5.43 -3.04 -4.85
CA PHE A 106 5.93 -2.18 -5.92
C PHE A 106 7.25 -1.55 -5.49
N SER A 107 8.16 -1.36 -6.44
CA SER A 107 9.31 -0.47 -6.29
C SER A 107 9.06 0.80 -7.06
N ASP A 108 9.53 1.93 -6.54
CA ASP A 108 9.68 3.13 -7.35
C ASP A 108 10.80 2.91 -8.36
N CYS A 109 10.74 3.60 -9.49
CA CYS A 109 11.75 3.46 -10.51
C CYS A 109 11.86 4.71 -11.39
N THR A 110 12.88 4.74 -12.24
CA THR A 110 12.92 5.67 -13.38
C THR A 110 11.97 5.20 -14.48
N LYS A 111 11.77 6.03 -15.51
CA LYS A 111 10.96 5.67 -16.68
C LYS A 111 11.50 4.42 -17.40
N GLU A 112 12.82 4.24 -17.36
CA GLU A 112 13.56 3.10 -17.93
C GLU A 112 13.50 1.85 -17.03
N GLY A 113 12.94 1.98 -15.83
CA GLY A 113 12.74 0.87 -14.90
C GLY A 113 13.92 0.59 -13.98
N VAL A 114 14.86 1.52 -13.84
CA VAL A 114 15.93 1.44 -12.82
C VAL A 114 15.27 1.58 -11.45
N LEU A 115 15.42 0.54 -10.62
CA LEU A 115 14.70 0.42 -9.35
C LEU A 115 15.27 1.34 -8.28
N SER A 116 14.38 1.89 -7.45
CA SER A 116 14.69 2.61 -6.23
C SER A 116 14.57 1.71 -5.02
N SER A 117 15.15 2.18 -3.93
CA SER A 117 14.96 1.69 -2.58
C SER A 117 13.53 1.91 -2.06
N SER A 118 12.87 2.98 -2.50
CA SER A 118 11.49 3.30 -2.14
C SER A 118 10.48 2.49 -2.96
N GLY A 119 9.22 2.48 -2.54
CA GLY A 119 8.20 1.68 -3.19
C GLY A 119 6.85 1.76 -2.49
N HIS A 120 5.98 0.78 -2.75
CA HIS A 120 4.67 0.71 -2.11
C HIS A 120 4.23 -0.73 -1.84
N ILE A 121 3.39 -0.92 -0.84
CA ILE A 121 2.75 -2.19 -0.53
C ILE A 121 1.29 -1.95 -0.15
N ALA A 122 0.41 -2.81 -0.65
CA ALA A 122 -1.02 -2.78 -0.37
C ALA A 122 -1.59 -4.20 -0.41
N PHE A 123 -2.83 -4.37 0.06
CA PHE A 123 -3.58 -5.62 -0.07
C PHE A 123 -4.36 -5.65 -1.39
N VAL A 124 -4.34 -6.78 -2.07
CA VAL A 124 -5.24 -7.09 -3.19
C VAL A 124 -6.67 -7.15 -2.66
N TYR A 125 -7.52 -6.21 -3.08
CA TYR A 125 -8.91 -6.12 -2.63
C TYR A 125 -9.90 -6.57 -3.70
N GLY A 126 -9.64 -6.27 -4.98
CA GLY A 126 -10.56 -6.69 -6.03
C GLY A 126 -10.18 -6.24 -7.43
N THR A 127 -11.14 -6.32 -8.33
CA THR A 127 -11.06 -5.83 -9.71
C THR A 127 -12.15 -4.79 -9.97
N VAL A 128 -11.98 -4.01 -11.04
CA VAL A 128 -13.01 -3.08 -11.51
C VAL A 128 -13.38 -3.44 -12.94
N LYS A 129 -14.68 -3.53 -13.23
CA LYS A 129 -15.21 -3.87 -14.55
C LYS A 129 -14.67 -2.90 -15.61
N GLY A 130 -14.11 -3.45 -16.69
CA GLY A 130 -13.49 -2.68 -17.77
C GLY A 130 -12.10 -2.08 -17.44
N SER A 131 -11.51 -2.42 -16.29
CA SER A 131 -10.16 -2.02 -15.92
C SER A 131 -9.21 -3.21 -15.88
N ASN A 132 -8.00 -3.03 -16.42
CA ASN A 132 -6.91 -4.01 -16.27
C ASN A 132 -6.10 -3.79 -14.97
N LYS A 133 -6.55 -2.88 -14.10
CA LYS A 133 -5.89 -2.56 -12.84
C LYS A 133 -6.53 -3.31 -11.69
N ILE A 134 -5.72 -3.66 -10.70
CA ILE A 134 -6.19 -4.26 -9.45
C ILE A 134 -6.60 -3.13 -8.49
N ALA A 135 -7.74 -3.33 -7.82
CA ALA A 135 -8.16 -2.49 -6.71
C ALA A 135 -7.37 -2.90 -5.47
N ALA A 136 -6.55 -1.99 -4.95
CA ALA A 136 -5.65 -2.22 -3.84
C ALA A 136 -6.09 -1.44 -2.60
N LEU A 137 -6.30 -2.14 -1.48
CA LEU A 137 -6.54 -1.52 -0.18
C LEU A 137 -5.20 -1.29 0.52
N GLY A 138 -4.84 -0.04 0.75
CA GLY A 138 -3.52 0.30 1.27
C GLY A 138 -3.48 1.64 2.01
N GLY A 139 -2.51 1.72 2.91
CA GLY A 139 -2.15 2.95 3.62
C GLY A 139 -1.23 3.84 2.81
N ASN A 140 -1.15 5.12 3.18
CA ASN A 140 -0.38 6.18 2.53
C ASN A 140 -0.76 6.46 1.07
N GLN A 141 -1.95 6.02 0.62
CA GLN A 141 -2.37 6.22 -0.77
C GLN A 141 -2.98 7.62 -0.90
N SER A 142 -2.21 8.57 -1.43
CA SER A 142 -2.50 10.00 -1.34
C SER A 142 -2.79 10.44 0.10
N ASN A 143 -1.93 10.04 1.05
CA ASN A 143 -2.06 10.31 2.49
C ASN A 143 -3.35 9.76 3.12
N GLN A 144 -3.93 8.70 2.58
CA GLN A 144 -5.18 8.09 3.07
C GLN A 144 -5.05 6.57 3.19
N LEU A 145 -5.91 5.98 4.02
CA LEU A 145 -6.20 4.54 3.99
C LEU A 145 -7.44 4.32 3.11
N LYS A 146 -7.24 3.81 1.89
CA LYS A 146 -8.32 3.72 0.89
C LYS A 146 -8.07 2.63 -0.15
N VAL A 147 -8.99 2.48 -1.10
CA VAL A 147 -8.83 1.60 -2.26
C VAL A 147 -8.38 2.41 -3.48
N THR A 148 -7.33 1.98 -4.16
CA THR A 148 -6.85 2.66 -5.38
C THR A 148 -6.42 1.70 -6.49
N PRO A 149 -6.43 2.15 -7.77
CA PRO A 149 -5.97 1.35 -8.90
C PRO A 149 -4.45 1.22 -8.98
N PHE A 150 -3.95 0.00 -9.11
CA PHE A 150 -2.56 -0.26 -9.49
C PHE A 150 -2.43 -1.20 -10.70
N ASP A 151 -1.44 -0.92 -11.56
CA ASP A 151 -1.05 -1.79 -12.67
C ASP A 151 -0.11 -2.89 -12.14
N CYS A 152 -0.54 -4.15 -12.26
CA CYS A 152 0.21 -5.31 -11.80
C CYS A 152 0.78 -6.15 -12.96
N SER A 153 0.92 -5.57 -14.16
CA SER A 153 1.47 -6.25 -15.33
C SER A 153 2.98 -6.49 -15.27
N GLY A 154 3.68 -5.85 -14.33
CA GLY A 154 5.15 -5.87 -14.25
C GLY A 154 5.85 -4.85 -15.15
N LYS A 155 5.11 -4.15 -16.03
CA LYS A 155 5.63 -3.03 -16.80
C LYS A 155 5.83 -1.80 -15.91
N VAL A 156 6.72 -0.90 -16.32
CA VAL A 156 6.84 0.43 -15.71
C VAL A 156 5.57 1.21 -16.02
N PHE A 157 4.97 1.84 -15.00
CA PHE A 157 3.79 2.68 -15.17
C PHE A 157 3.93 3.99 -14.39
N VAL A 158 3.23 5.03 -14.86
CA VAL A 158 3.12 6.29 -14.13
C VAL A 158 2.14 6.08 -12.97
N SER A 159 2.64 6.14 -11.74
CA SER A 159 1.79 6.03 -10.55
C SER A 159 1.15 7.37 -10.21
N TRP A 160 1.89 8.47 -10.34
CA TRP A 160 1.43 9.81 -9.97
C TRP A 160 2.13 10.91 -10.77
N THR A 161 1.47 12.05 -10.92
CA THR A 161 2.03 13.25 -11.51
C THR A 161 1.76 14.50 -10.66
N ARG A 162 2.73 15.40 -10.56
CA ARG A 162 2.51 16.74 -10.02
C ARG A 162 2.30 17.71 -11.17
N LYS A 163 1.26 18.53 -11.09
CA LYS A 163 1.03 19.66 -12.00
C LYS A 163 1.22 20.97 -11.26
N ASN A 164 1.70 22.00 -11.96
CA ASN A 164 1.72 23.36 -11.44
C ASN A 164 0.33 24.03 -11.58
N LYS A 165 0.19 25.29 -11.14
CA LYS A 165 -1.06 26.07 -11.22
C LYS A 165 -1.59 26.23 -12.66
N ALA A 166 -0.70 26.20 -13.66
CA ALA A 166 -1.04 26.30 -15.08
C ALA A 166 -1.39 24.93 -15.71
N GLY A 167 -1.46 23.85 -14.91
CA GLY A 167 -1.77 22.50 -15.39
C GLY A 167 -0.61 21.77 -16.07
N LYS A 168 0.59 22.37 -16.16
CA LYS A 168 1.79 21.73 -16.71
C LYS A 168 2.31 20.68 -15.73
N VAL A 169 2.56 19.47 -16.22
CA VAL A 169 3.22 18.41 -15.44
C VAL A 169 4.65 18.82 -15.13
N ILE A 170 5.00 18.84 -13.84
CA ILE A 170 6.32 19.22 -13.32
C ILE A 170 7.02 18.07 -12.60
N LYS A 171 6.32 17.00 -12.24
CA LYS A 171 6.91 15.77 -11.68
C LYS A 171 6.12 14.56 -12.16
N ILE A 172 6.81 13.49 -12.50
CA ILE A 172 6.23 12.19 -12.83
C ILE A 172 6.87 11.16 -11.92
N HIS A 173 6.06 10.30 -11.34
CA HIS A 173 6.48 9.21 -10.49
C HIS A 173 6.19 7.89 -11.17
N TYR A 174 7.20 7.04 -11.30
CA TYR A 174 7.07 5.73 -11.94
C TYR A 174 7.21 4.61 -10.92
N LYS A 175 6.43 3.56 -11.11
CA LYS A 175 6.50 2.34 -10.29
C LYS A 175 6.62 1.11 -11.19
N LYS A 176 7.17 0.06 -10.62
CA LYS A 176 7.22 -1.29 -11.21
C LYS A 176 6.70 -2.30 -10.21
N PHE A 177 5.72 -3.10 -10.64
CA PHE A 177 5.19 -4.19 -9.84
C PHE A 177 6.23 -5.29 -9.62
N ARG A 178 6.37 -5.76 -8.38
CA ARG A 178 7.38 -6.75 -7.96
C ARG A 178 6.78 -8.13 -7.73
N GLY A 179 5.49 -8.22 -7.47
CA GLY A 179 4.78 -9.50 -7.30
C GLY A 179 3.71 -9.46 -6.23
N PHE A 180 2.97 -10.57 -6.16
CA PHE A 180 2.05 -10.84 -5.08
C PHE A 180 2.73 -11.76 -4.07
N TYR A 181 2.47 -11.54 -2.78
CA TYR A 181 3.05 -12.29 -1.68
C TYR A 181 1.99 -12.62 -0.64
N MET A 182 2.15 -13.77 0.01
CA MET A 182 1.31 -14.25 1.10
C MET A 182 2.19 -14.74 2.24
N PRO A 183 1.74 -14.70 3.51
CA PRO A 183 2.42 -15.44 4.57
C PRO A 183 2.59 -16.91 4.17
N LYS A 184 3.76 -17.49 4.44
CA LYS A 184 4.13 -18.83 3.98
C LYS A 184 3.15 -19.91 4.43
N ASP A 185 2.64 -19.78 5.65
CA ASP A 185 1.74 -20.75 6.26
C ASP A 185 0.26 -20.48 6.00
N PHE A 186 -0.06 -19.44 5.21
CA PHE A 186 -1.44 -19.10 4.88
C PHE A 186 -2.07 -20.19 3.98
N LYS A 187 -3.18 -20.77 4.46
CA LYS A 187 -4.00 -21.73 3.71
C LYS A 187 -5.34 -21.08 3.38
N GLY A 188 -5.82 -21.22 2.14
CA GLY A 188 -7.14 -20.70 1.74
C GLY A 188 -7.12 -19.42 0.92
N GLY A 189 -6.13 -19.25 0.04
CA GLY A 189 -6.10 -18.14 -0.90
C GLY A 189 -7.30 -18.17 -1.85
N VAL A 190 -8.12 -17.14 -1.83
CA VAL A 190 -9.30 -17.02 -2.71
C VAL A 190 -8.92 -16.19 -3.93
N LEU A 191 -9.12 -16.73 -5.13
CA LEU A 191 -8.97 -15.96 -6.37
C LEU A 191 -10.03 -14.86 -6.43
N LEU A 192 -9.66 -13.71 -7.00
CA LEU A 192 -10.63 -12.67 -7.30
C LEU A 192 -11.72 -13.22 -8.22
N GLY A 193 -12.99 -13.05 -7.80
CA GLY A 193 -14.18 -13.47 -8.54
C GLY A 193 -15.22 -12.34 -8.57
N GLU A 194 -16.46 -12.69 -8.91
CA GLU A 194 -17.56 -11.73 -9.03
C GLU A 194 -17.83 -10.97 -7.72
N GLN A 195 -17.68 -11.63 -6.58
CA GLN A 195 -17.81 -11.04 -5.24
C GLN A 195 -16.77 -9.95 -4.93
N ASN A 196 -15.70 -9.85 -5.74
CA ASN A 196 -14.67 -8.83 -5.62
C ASN A 196 -14.52 -8.03 -6.94
N SER A 197 -15.58 -7.93 -7.74
CA SER A 197 -15.61 -7.20 -9.00
C SER A 197 -16.55 -6.00 -8.93
N TYR A 198 -15.97 -4.81 -8.82
CA TYR A 198 -16.69 -3.55 -8.63
C TYR A 198 -16.98 -2.83 -9.96
N LYS A 199 -18.04 -2.03 -10.03
CA LYS A 199 -18.36 -1.16 -11.19
C LYS A 199 -17.30 -0.07 -11.38
N ASN A 200 -16.77 0.47 -10.29
CA ASN A 200 -15.74 1.51 -10.31
C ASN A 200 -15.01 1.60 -8.95
N PHE A 201 -13.90 2.33 -8.90
CA PHE A 201 -13.13 2.49 -7.66
C PHE A 201 -13.87 3.27 -6.57
N LYS A 202 -14.88 4.09 -6.90
CA LYS A 202 -15.69 4.79 -5.89
C LYS A 202 -16.57 3.79 -5.12
N GLU A 203 -17.16 2.81 -5.81
CA GLU A 203 -17.90 1.72 -5.18
C GLU A 203 -16.99 0.83 -4.34
N ALA A 204 -15.82 0.45 -4.88
CA ALA A 204 -14.84 -0.33 -4.12
C ALA A 204 -14.40 0.39 -2.82
N ASN A 205 -14.22 1.72 -2.88
CA ASN A 205 -13.95 2.52 -1.69
C ASN A 205 -15.14 2.54 -0.72
N LEU A 206 -16.35 2.76 -1.21
CA LEU A 206 -17.55 2.80 -0.37
C LEU A 206 -17.72 1.49 0.41
N GLU A 207 -17.48 0.34 -0.23
CA GLU A 207 -17.56 -0.95 0.44
C GLU A 207 -16.42 -1.16 1.45
N ALA A 208 -15.19 -0.79 1.08
CA ALA A 208 -14.02 -0.99 1.93
C ALA A 208 -13.96 -0.04 3.15
N THR A 209 -14.35 1.22 2.98
CA THR A 209 -14.13 2.30 3.96
C THR A 209 -15.42 2.87 4.55
N THR A 210 -16.60 2.44 4.08
CA THR A 210 -17.92 3.09 4.32
C THR A 210 -18.04 4.52 3.80
N VAL A 211 -17.04 5.03 3.07
CA VAL A 211 -17.02 6.38 2.53
C VAL A 211 -16.70 6.35 1.04
N ALA A 212 -17.47 7.10 0.25
CA ALA A 212 -17.27 7.16 -1.19
C ALA A 212 -16.09 8.07 -1.59
N ILE A 213 -14.88 7.54 -1.49
CA ILE A 213 -13.64 8.25 -1.85
C ILE A 213 -13.40 8.16 -3.36
N LYS A 214 -13.02 9.28 -3.99
CA LYS A 214 -12.64 9.32 -5.41
C LYS A 214 -11.14 9.02 -5.57
N THR A 215 -10.79 8.29 -6.62
CA THR A 215 -9.41 8.17 -7.08
C THR A 215 -8.87 9.53 -7.51
N ASN A 216 -7.59 9.79 -7.24
CA ASN A 216 -6.96 11.04 -7.60
C ASN A 216 -6.72 11.10 -9.12
N LYS A 217 -7.15 12.21 -9.75
CA LYS A 217 -7.01 12.44 -11.20
C LYS A 217 -5.56 12.43 -11.68
N ASN A 218 -4.62 12.73 -10.79
CA ASN A 218 -3.20 12.78 -11.09
C ASN A 218 -2.50 11.43 -10.90
N GLY A 219 -3.25 10.36 -10.59
CA GLY A 219 -2.71 9.10 -10.11
C GLY A 219 -2.52 9.12 -8.60
N GLU A 220 -1.91 8.09 -8.05
CA GLU A 220 -1.79 7.85 -6.61
C GLU A 220 -0.33 7.97 -6.16
N SER A 221 -0.09 8.91 -5.26
CA SER A 221 1.16 9.00 -4.52
C SER A 221 1.12 8.02 -3.35
N SER A 222 2.28 7.52 -2.96
CA SER A 222 2.42 6.53 -1.89
C SER A 222 3.84 6.45 -1.37
#